data_AF-A0A2A4NRY3-F1
#
_entry.id   AF-A0A2A4NRY3-F1
#
_cell.length_a   1.000
_cell.length_b   1.000
_cell.length_c   1.000
_cell.angle_alpha   90.00
_cell.angle_beta   90.00
_cell.angle_gamma   90.00
#
_symmetry.space_group_name_H-M   'P 1'
#
loop_
_entity.id
_entity.type
_entity.pdbx_description
1 polymer ?
#
loop_
_entity_poly.entity_id
_entity_poly.type
_entity_poly.pdbx_seq_one_letter_code
_entity_poly.pdbx_strand_id
1 'polypeptide(L)'
;MRLSIYLPMPKTPITYYGGKINMLKEILPKIPSHRIYTEAFFGGGAVFFAKEPVESEVINDTNNMVVNFYEIVKTDFDALKTKIEATLFSRASYTVAIVVSPIIERV
;
A
#
# COMPACT_ATOMS: atom_id res chain seq x y z
N MET A 1 -12.87 16.90 -20.78
CA MET A 1 -13.79 15.74 -20.81
C MET A 1 -12.96 14.47 -21.01
N ARG A 2 -12.72 13.69 -19.95
CA ARG A 2 -12.18 12.33 -20.04
C ARG A 2 -12.94 11.46 -19.03
N LEU A 3 -13.49 10.36 -19.52
CA LEU A 3 -14.33 9.41 -18.77
C LEU A 3 -13.50 8.73 -17.67
N SER A 4 -13.77 9.05 -16.40
CA SER A 4 -13.18 8.39 -15.23
C SER A 4 -14.21 7.56 -14.46
N ILE A 5 -14.91 6.64 -15.15
CA ILE A 5 -15.85 5.71 -14.51
C ILE A 5 -15.57 4.23 -14.80
N TYR A 6 -14.50 3.90 -15.55
CA TYR A 6 -14.16 2.51 -15.91
C TYR A 6 -12.65 2.20 -15.87
N LEU A 7 -11.87 2.86 -15.01
CA LEU A 7 -10.61 2.25 -14.57
C LEU A 7 -10.95 1.18 -13.51
N PRO A 8 -10.34 -0.03 -13.56
CA PRO A 8 -10.53 -1.00 -12.49
C PRO A 8 -10.22 -0.31 -11.16
N MET A 9 -11.03 -0.55 -10.13
CA MET A 9 -10.81 0.04 -8.81
C MET A 9 -9.32 -0.10 -8.45
N PRO A 10 -8.63 1.01 -8.11
CA PRO A 10 -7.21 0.96 -7.78
C PRO A 10 -6.98 -0.11 -6.72
N LYS A 11 -6.23 -1.15 -7.07
CA LYS A 11 -5.84 -2.18 -6.12
C LYS A 11 -4.61 -1.69 -5.37
N THR A 12 -4.66 -1.80 -4.05
CA THR A 12 -3.48 -1.58 -3.23
C THR A 12 -2.49 -2.74 -3.42
N PRO A 13 -1.16 -2.49 -3.42
CA PRO A 13 -0.17 -3.56 -3.53
C PRO A 13 -0.25 -4.61 -2.42
N ILE A 14 -0.77 -4.23 -1.25
CA ILE A 14 -1.02 -5.12 -0.12
C ILE A 14 -2.44 -4.94 0.42
N THR A 15 -2.97 -6.01 1.02
CA THR A 15 -4.16 -5.93 1.87
C THR A 15 -3.74 -5.38 3.22
N TYR A 16 -4.48 -4.38 3.72
CA TYR A 16 -4.22 -3.77 5.02
C TYR A 16 -5.52 -3.62 5.80
N TYR A 17 -5.47 -3.89 7.11
CA TYR A 17 -6.63 -3.71 7.98
C TYR A 17 -7.08 -2.23 7.96
N GLY A 18 -8.38 -1.99 7.82
CA GLY A 18 -8.91 -0.64 7.68
C GLY A 18 -8.66 0.02 6.32
N GLY A 19 -8.33 -0.76 5.29
CA GLY A 19 -8.14 -0.28 3.92
C GLY A 19 -9.35 0.49 3.39
N LYS A 20 -9.11 1.69 2.82
CA LYS A 20 -10.15 2.67 2.48
C LYS A 20 -10.72 2.53 1.07
N ILE A 21 -10.49 1.41 0.38
CA ILE A 21 -10.90 1.18 -1.01
C ILE A 21 -12.41 1.41 -1.20
N ASN A 22 -13.24 0.88 -0.29
CA ASN A 22 -14.69 1.03 -0.37
C ASN A 22 -15.19 2.46 -0.08
N MET A 23 -14.34 3.30 0.53
CA MET A 23 -14.66 4.69 0.89
C MET A 23 -14.15 5.71 -0.14
N LEU A 24 -13.49 5.27 -1.22
CA LEU A 24 -12.89 6.19 -2.19
C LEU A 24 -13.91 7.14 -2.83
N LYS A 25 -15.13 6.66 -3.10
CA LYS A 25 -16.23 7.48 -3.64
C LYS A 25 -16.60 8.66 -2.72
N GLU A 26 -16.43 8.48 -1.41
CA GLU A 26 -16.68 9.48 -0.39
C GLU A 26 -15.47 10.41 -0.21
N ILE A 27 -14.26 9.84 -0.19
CA ILE A 27 -13.03 10.55 0.18
C ILE A 27 -12.52 11.42 -0.97
N LEU A 28 -12.42 10.88 -2.20
CA LEU A 28 -11.77 11.57 -3.32
C LEU A 28 -12.38 12.95 -3.65
N PRO A 29 -13.72 13.12 -3.68
CA PRO A 29 -14.32 14.43 -3.94
C PRO A 29 -14.03 15.49 -2.87
N LYS A 30 -13.59 15.06 -1.67
CA LYS A 30 -13.27 15.94 -0.54
C LYS A 30 -11.81 16.40 -0.54
N ILE A 31 -10.97 15.84 -1.41
CA ILE A 31 -9.57 16.25 -1.57
C ILE A 31 -9.54 17.51 -2.44
N PRO A 32 -9.13 18.67 -1.93
CA PRO A 32 -9.04 19.90 -2.72
C PRO A 32 -7.89 19.84 -3.73
N SER A 33 -7.81 20.77 -4.67
CA SER A 33 -6.61 20.94 -5.51
C SER A 33 -5.40 21.27 -4.62
N HIS A 34 -4.28 20.60 -4.87
CA HIS A 34 -3.07 20.72 -4.06
C HIS A 34 -1.83 20.39 -4.91
N ARG A 35 -0.66 20.85 -4.44
CA ARG A 35 0.66 20.51 -5.01
C ARG A 35 1.42 19.49 -4.15
N ILE A 36 1.12 19.46 -2.85
CA ILE A 36 1.77 18.58 -1.87
C ILE A 36 0.70 17.71 -1.24
N TYR A 37 0.92 16.39 -1.25
CA TYR A 37 0.09 15.41 -0.59
C TYR A 37 0.88 14.72 0.51
N THR A 38 0.26 14.52 1.67
CA THR A 38 0.85 13.76 2.77
C THR A 38 -0.19 12.82 3.33
N GLU A 39 0.10 11.52 3.31
CA GLU A 39 -0.75 10.51 3.93
C GLU A 39 -0.06 9.99 5.21
N ALA A 40 -0.48 10.53 6.35
CA ALA A 40 0.12 10.25 7.65
C ALA A 40 -0.12 8.81 8.16
N PHE A 41 -1.16 8.14 7.64
CA PHE A 41 -1.58 6.79 8.01
C PHE A 41 -1.75 5.96 6.75
N PHE A 42 -0.64 5.59 6.14
CA PHE A 42 -0.61 5.04 4.79
C PHE A 42 -1.31 3.69 4.67
N GLY A 43 -1.01 2.74 5.55
CA GLY A 43 -1.48 1.37 5.46
C GLY A 43 -1.23 0.77 4.07
N GLY A 44 -2.31 0.44 3.35
CA GLY A 44 -2.22 -0.06 1.97
C GLY A 44 -2.16 1.02 0.87
N GLY A 45 -2.26 2.31 1.21
CA GLY A 45 -2.17 3.42 0.25
C GLY A 45 -3.40 3.60 -0.64
N ALA A 46 -4.59 3.17 -0.19
CA ALA A 46 -5.81 3.19 -1.01
C ALA A 46 -6.14 4.58 -1.57
N VAL A 47 -6.00 5.64 -0.76
CA VAL A 47 -6.27 7.02 -1.20
C VAL A 47 -5.14 7.52 -2.08
N PHE A 48 -3.88 7.34 -1.67
CA PHE A 48 -2.71 7.69 -2.46
C PHE A 48 -2.75 7.17 -3.91
N PHE A 49 -3.04 5.88 -4.10
CA PHE A 49 -3.07 5.28 -5.45
C PHE A 49 -4.31 5.66 -6.26
N ALA A 50 -5.36 6.16 -5.60
CA ALA A 50 -6.62 6.51 -6.25
C ALA A 50 -6.75 8.00 -6.59
N LYS A 51 -6.06 8.89 -5.86
CA LYS A 51 -6.01 10.31 -6.17
C LYS A 51 -5.01 10.58 -7.30
N GLU A 52 -5.23 11.65 -8.06
CA GLU A 52 -4.28 12.08 -9.09
C GLU A 52 -2.91 12.38 -8.47
N PRO A 53 -1.80 11.98 -9.12
CA PRO A 53 -0.46 12.35 -8.67
C PRO A 53 -0.25 13.86 -8.63
N VAL A 54 0.52 14.33 -7.65
CA VAL A 54 0.90 15.74 -7.50
C VAL A 54 2.42 15.89 -7.42
N GLU A 55 2.90 17.13 -7.37
CA GLU A 55 4.32 17.46 -7.44
C GLU A 55 5.16 16.84 -6.32
N SER A 56 4.63 16.78 -5.10
CA SER A 56 5.31 16.17 -3.96
C SER A 56 4.36 15.31 -3.15
N GLU A 57 4.76 14.08 -2.86
CA GLU A 57 3.94 13.12 -2.13
C GLU A 57 4.76 12.45 -1.04
N VAL A 58 4.22 12.46 0.17
CA VAL A 58 4.85 11.91 1.37
C VAL A 58 3.95 10.84 1.95
N ILE A 59 4.50 9.66 2.20
CA ILE A 59 3.82 8.56 2.86
C ILE A 59 4.44 8.36 4.25
N ASN A 60 3.60 8.09 5.24
CA ASN A 60 4.03 7.76 6.60
C ASN A 60 3.14 6.68 7.18
N ASP A 61 3.74 5.79 7.98
CA ASP A 61 3.02 4.84 8.81
C ASP A 61 3.83 4.55 10.07
N THR A 62 3.15 4.29 11.19
CA THR A 62 3.81 3.85 12.42
C THR A 62 4.35 2.42 12.31
N ASN A 63 3.82 1.62 11.38
CA ASN A 63 4.30 0.29 11.10
C ASN A 63 5.48 0.33 10.13
N ASN A 64 6.69 0.20 10.66
CA ASN A 64 7.93 0.21 9.88
C ASN A 64 7.97 -0.86 8.76
N MET A 65 7.24 -1.98 8.89
CA MET A 65 7.19 -2.98 7.81
C MET A 65 6.45 -2.46 6.58
N VAL A 66 5.42 -1.62 6.77
CA VAL A 66 4.71 -0.96 5.67
C VAL A 66 5.66 -0.01 4.96
N VAL A 67 6.33 0.87 5.70
CA VAL A 67 7.29 1.84 5.13
C VAL A 67 8.40 1.12 4.37
N ASN A 68 9.02 0.10 4.98
CA ASN A 68 10.05 -0.73 4.35
C ASN A 68 9.53 -1.44 3.08
N PHE A 69 8.32 -1.99 3.11
CA PHE A 69 7.74 -2.63 1.92
C PHE A 69 7.65 -1.64 0.74
N TYR A 70 7.10 -0.45 0.97
CA TYR A 70 6.96 0.55 -0.10
C TYR A 70 8.30 1.16 -0.53
N GLU A 71 9.27 1.27 0.38
CA GLU A 71 10.65 1.64 0.05
C GLU A 71 11.28 0.64 -0.93
N ILE A 72 11.20 -0.66 -0.63
CA ILE A 72 11.75 -1.71 -1.50
C ILE A 72 10.96 -1.80 -2.82
N VAL A 73 9.63 -1.68 -2.78
CA VAL A 73 8.82 -1.60 -4.02
C VAL A 73 9.30 -0.46 -4.92
N LYS A 74 9.72 0.67 -4.35
CA LYS A 74 10.21 1.83 -5.11
C LYS A 74 11.66 1.66 -5.60
N THR A 75 12.52 1.04 -4.78
CA THR A 75 13.97 1.06 -4.98
C THR A 75 14.55 -0.22 -5.58
N ASP A 76 13.91 -1.37 -5.36
CA ASP A 76 14.40 -2.69 -5.81
C ASP A 76 13.24 -3.68 -6.05
N PHE A 77 12.32 -3.28 -6.94
CA PHE A 77 11.10 -4.06 -7.24
C PHE A 77 11.40 -5.45 -7.82
N ASP A 78 12.39 -5.56 -8.72
CA ASP A 78 12.67 -6.82 -9.42
C ASP A 78 13.23 -7.89 -8.47
N ALA A 79 14.08 -7.50 -7.52
CA ALA A 79 14.56 -8.43 -6.51
C ALA A 79 13.43 -8.84 -5.55
N LEU A 80 12.56 -7.91 -5.16
CA LEU A 80 11.37 -8.20 -4.35
C LEU A 80 10.44 -9.19 -5.07
N LYS A 81 10.11 -8.91 -6.34
CA LYS A 81 9.27 -9.77 -7.18
C LYS A 81 9.86 -11.18 -7.27
N THR A 82 11.16 -11.29 -7.56
CA THR A 82 11.86 -12.58 -7.63
C THR A 82 11.74 -13.38 -6.33
N LYS A 83 11.92 -12.72 -5.17
CA LYS A 83 11.78 -13.37 -3.85
C LYS A 83 10.35 -13.83 -3.59
N ILE A 84 9.35 -13.01 -3.94
CA ILE A 84 7.93 -13.36 -3.79
C ILE A 84 7.59 -14.59 -4.66
N GLU A 85 7.98 -14.58 -5.94
CA GLU A 85 7.71 -15.68 -6.87
C GLU A 85 8.42 -16.99 -6.48
N ALA A 86 9.60 -16.89 -5.87
CA ALA A 86 10.33 -18.05 -5.35
C ALA A 86 9.81 -18.57 -4.00
N THR A 87 8.90 -17.86 -3.33
CA THR A 87 8.41 -18.24 -2.00
C THR A 87 7.46 -19.44 -2.09
N LEU A 88 7.86 -20.58 -1.52
CA LEU A 88 7.00 -21.75 -1.38
C LEU A 88 5.93 -21.52 -0.30
N PHE A 89 4.66 -21.60 -0.69
CA PHE A 89 3.52 -21.51 0.23
C PHE A 89 3.34 -22.81 1.01
N SER A 90 3.82 -22.84 2.26
CA SER A 90 3.66 -23.97 3.16
C SER A 90 3.49 -23.50 4.61
N ARG A 91 2.96 -24.38 5.49
CA ARG A 91 2.91 -24.11 6.93
C ARG A 91 4.30 -23.88 7.52
N ALA A 92 5.31 -24.63 7.08
CA ALA A 92 6.67 -24.46 7.54
C ALA A 92 7.23 -23.06 7.20
N SER A 93 7.03 -22.61 5.96
CA SER A 93 7.43 -21.26 5.52
C SER A 93 6.74 -20.17 6.34
N TYR A 94 5.44 -20.35 6.63
CA TYR A 94 4.66 -19.43 7.45
C TYR A 94 5.16 -19.35 8.90
N THR A 95 5.43 -20.49 9.54
CA THR A 95 5.96 -20.53 10.91
C THR A 95 7.31 -19.83 11.02
N VAL A 96 8.21 -20.03 10.05
CA VAL A 96 9.50 -19.31 10.02
C VAL A 96 9.30 -17.79 9.89
N ALA A 97 8.39 -17.35 9.02
CA ALA A 97 8.12 -15.93 8.83
C ALA A 97 7.59 -15.25 10.11
N ILE A 98 6.75 -15.93 10.89
CA ILE A 98 6.27 -15.42 12.20
C ILE A 98 7.43 -15.19 13.17
N VAL A 99 8.37 -16.14 13.25
CA VAL A 99 9.51 -16.04 14.18
C VAL A 99 10.42 -14.86 13.82
N VAL A 100 10.66 -14.64 12.53
CA VAL A 100 11.51 -13.55 12.04
C VAL A 100 10.83 -12.18 12.18
N SER A 101 9.50 -12.12 12.07
CA SER A 101 8.72 -10.91 12.28
C SER A 101 7.63 -11.12 13.35
N PRO A 102 7.97 -10.99 14.64
CA PRO A 102 7.05 -11.26 15.75
C PRO A 102 5.87 -10.27 15.84
N ILE A 103 5.76 -9.30 14.92
CA ILE A 103 4.67 -8.32 14.86
C ILE A 103 3.36 -8.96 14.35
N ILE A 104 3.43 -10.13 13.68
CA ILE A 104 2.24 -10.80 13.12
C ILE A 104 1.27 -11.30 14.21
N GLU A 105 1.70 -11.46 15.47
CA GLU A 105 0.84 -11.95 16.57
C GLU A 105 0.00 -10.88 17.28
N ARG A 106 0.02 -9.61 16.85
CA ARG A 106 -0.73 -8.51 17.53
C ARG A 106 -1.98 -8.03 16.78
N VAL A 107 -2.50 -8.82 15.85
CA VAL A 107 -3.80 -8.58 15.17
C VAL A 107 -4.69 -9.80 15.21
#